data_AF-A0A6P3YVK7-F1
#
_entry.id   AF-A0A6P3YVK7-F1
#
_cell.length_a   1.000
_cell.length_b   1.000
_cell.length_c   1.000
_cell.angle_alpha   90.00
_cell.angle_beta   90.00
_cell.angle_gamma   90.00
#
_symmetry.space_group_name_H-M   'P 1'
#
loop_
_entity.id
_entity.type
_entity.pdbx_description
1 polymer ?
#
loop_
_entity_poly.entity_id
_entity_poly.type
_entity_poly.pdbx_seq_one_letter_code
_entity_poly.pdbx_strand_id
1 'polypeptide(L)'
;MPSLNMRRSWRSVRRLRLGMPLRSVLSSLPPPKKIPRTIENTRELDETVCRPDDEELFAGNDADEFSSILKYGHTPKVLITTCRYNSTRGPAFISELLSVIPNAHYYKRGTYDLKKIVEYANNNDFSSIIVVHTNRREPDALLIIGLPDGPTAHFKLSRLVLRKDIKNHGNPTSHEPELVLNNFTTRLGHRVGRLIQSLFPQNPDFHGRRVVTFHNQRDFIFFRHHRYIFETKATKQTDSKSKKTKDVTDENISQEKVIARLQECGPRFTLKLISLQHGTFDSKGGEYEWVHKPEMDTSRRRFFL
;
A
#
# COMPACT_ATOMS: atom_id res chain seq x y z
N MET A 1 -77.88 -1.83 -9.04
CA MET A 1 -78.58 -0.61 -8.56
C MET A 1 -77.53 0.27 -7.86
N PRO A 2 -77.62 1.61 -8.00
CA PRO A 2 -76.62 2.55 -8.56
C PRO A 2 -75.60 3.08 -7.51
N SER A 3 -74.46 3.71 -7.85
CA SER A 3 -74.40 5.08 -8.36
C SER A 3 -73.01 5.52 -8.89
N LEU A 4 -73.08 6.41 -9.89
CA LEU A 4 -72.03 7.27 -10.43
C LEU A 4 -71.30 8.07 -9.33
N ASN A 5 -69.99 8.29 -9.44
CA ASN A 5 -69.42 9.44 -10.15
C ASN A 5 -67.87 9.55 -10.03
N MET A 6 -67.31 10.19 -11.05
CA MET A 6 -66.12 11.07 -11.01
C MET A 6 -64.78 10.55 -11.56
N ARG A 7 -64.26 11.36 -12.52
CA ARG A 7 -62.88 11.52 -13.01
C ARG A 7 -62.43 10.54 -14.10
N ARG A 8 -62.65 10.85 -15.39
CA ARG A 8 -61.88 11.81 -16.23
C ARG A 8 -60.37 11.79 -15.94
N SER A 9 -59.62 11.19 -16.88
CA SER A 9 -58.45 11.80 -17.55
C SER A 9 -57.35 10.79 -17.89
N TRP A 10 -57.62 9.81 -18.73
CA TRP A 10 -56.59 9.05 -19.45
C TRP A 10 -56.99 8.94 -20.93
N ARG A 11 -57.07 10.08 -21.61
CA ARG A 11 -57.08 10.13 -23.08
C ARG A 11 -56.15 11.24 -23.52
N SER A 12 -55.30 10.89 -24.46
CA SER A 12 -54.40 11.76 -25.23
C SER A 12 -53.04 12.05 -24.62
N VAL A 13 -52.21 11.00 -24.49
CA VAL A 13 -50.78 11.12 -24.79
C VAL A 13 -50.39 9.95 -25.69
N ARG A 14 -50.93 9.95 -26.91
CA ARG A 14 -50.36 9.19 -28.01
C ARG A 14 -50.12 10.15 -29.17
N ARG A 15 -48.87 10.12 -29.63
CA ARG A 15 -48.39 10.64 -30.91
C ARG A 15 -47.98 12.11 -30.91
N LEU A 16 -46.68 12.36 -30.72
CA LEU A 16 -45.79 12.98 -31.73
C LEU A 16 -44.45 13.33 -31.09
N ARG A 17 -43.44 12.47 -31.31
CA ARG A 17 -42.02 12.79 -31.58
C ARG A 17 -41.23 11.48 -31.73
N LEU A 18 -41.71 10.62 -32.63
CA LEU A 18 -40.88 9.58 -33.25
C LEU A 18 -40.40 10.18 -34.57
N GLY A 19 -39.15 10.61 -34.60
CA GLY A 19 -38.58 11.31 -35.76
C GLY A 19 -37.29 12.09 -35.49
N MET A 20 -36.60 11.87 -34.37
CA MET A 20 -35.21 12.30 -34.26
C MET A 20 -34.33 11.15 -34.75
N PRO A 21 -33.55 11.31 -35.83
CA PRO A 21 -32.58 10.29 -36.22
C PRO A 21 -31.64 10.06 -35.04
N LEU A 22 -31.27 8.82 -34.75
CA LEU A 22 -30.32 8.46 -33.68
C LEU A 22 -29.03 9.33 -33.71
N ARG A 23 -28.71 9.85 -34.91
CA ARG A 23 -27.65 10.81 -35.21
C ARG A 23 -27.76 12.17 -34.48
N SER A 24 -28.97 12.67 -34.22
CA SER A 24 -29.17 14.00 -33.58
C SER A 24 -29.00 13.97 -32.07
N VAL A 25 -29.24 12.82 -31.42
CA VAL A 25 -29.02 12.64 -29.97
C VAL A 25 -27.53 12.51 -29.65
N LEU A 26 -26.76 11.86 -30.54
CA LEU A 26 -25.31 11.74 -30.41
C LEU A 26 -24.59 13.10 -30.57
N SER A 27 -25.15 14.02 -31.36
CA SER A 27 -24.60 15.36 -31.57
C SER A 27 -24.83 16.34 -30.41
N SER A 28 -25.73 16.00 -29.45
CA SER A 28 -26.04 16.84 -28.29
C SER A 28 -25.27 16.45 -27.02
N LEU A 29 -24.47 15.39 -27.06
CA LEU A 29 -23.63 15.01 -25.94
C LEU A 29 -22.38 15.89 -25.93
N PRO A 30 -22.06 16.55 -24.80
CA PRO A 30 -20.80 17.30 -24.70
C PRO A 30 -19.64 16.34 -25.00
N PRO A 31 -18.60 16.81 -25.72
CA PRO A 31 -17.46 15.96 -26.03
C PRO A 31 -16.87 15.39 -24.74
N PRO A 32 -16.48 14.10 -24.73
CA PRO A 32 -15.92 13.48 -23.53
C PRO A 32 -14.73 14.30 -23.04
N LYS A 33 -14.64 14.52 -21.72
CA LYS A 33 -13.53 15.25 -21.12
C LYS A 33 -12.21 14.61 -21.57
N LYS A 34 -11.31 15.42 -22.14
CA LYS A 34 -9.98 14.96 -22.54
C LYS A 34 -9.23 14.49 -21.31
N ILE A 35 -8.81 13.23 -21.31
CA ILE A 35 -8.04 12.64 -20.20
C ILE A 35 -6.63 13.23 -20.25
N PRO A 36 -6.08 13.77 -19.15
CA PRO A 36 -4.72 14.26 -19.12
C PRO A 36 -3.72 13.12 -19.36
N ARG A 37 -2.71 13.37 -20.19
CA ARG A 37 -1.59 12.44 -20.40
C ARG A 37 -0.62 12.54 -19.22
N THR A 38 -0.88 11.73 -18.19
CA THR A 38 0.04 11.57 -17.06
C THR A 38 1.09 10.49 -17.38
N ILE A 39 2.18 10.48 -16.62
CA ILE A 39 3.21 9.44 -16.73
C ILE A 39 2.61 8.06 -16.44
N GLU A 40 1.70 7.97 -15.47
CA GLU A 40 1.00 6.73 -15.14
C GLU A 40 0.11 6.24 -16.31
N ASN A 41 -0.64 7.15 -16.94
CA ASN A 41 -1.51 6.81 -18.07
C ASN A 41 -0.72 6.45 -19.34
N THR A 42 0.55 6.84 -19.41
CA THR A 42 1.43 6.58 -20.56
C THR A 42 2.53 5.58 -20.19
N ARG A 43 2.31 4.76 -19.15
CA ARG A 43 3.24 3.69 -18.76
C ARG A 43 3.46 2.75 -19.94
N GLU A 44 4.70 2.32 -20.13
CA GLU A 44 5.03 1.30 -21.11
C GLU A 44 4.33 -0.01 -20.73
N LEU A 45 3.79 -0.73 -21.72
CA LEU A 45 3.19 -2.03 -21.46
C LEU A 45 4.28 -2.99 -20.97
N ASP A 46 4.00 -3.62 -19.84
CA ASP A 46 4.91 -4.57 -19.21
C ASP A 46 4.19 -5.91 -19.10
N GLU A 47 4.79 -6.94 -19.69
CA GLU A 47 4.26 -8.30 -19.72
C GLU A 47 4.24 -8.95 -18.34
N THR A 48 5.08 -8.45 -17.42
CA THR A 48 5.19 -8.97 -16.05
C THR A 48 4.09 -8.46 -15.12
N VAL A 49 3.16 -7.64 -15.61
CA VAL A 49 2.00 -7.19 -14.83
C VAL A 49 1.10 -8.39 -14.54
N CYS A 50 0.90 -8.66 -13.26
CA CYS A 50 0.10 -9.77 -12.78
C CYS A 50 -1.35 -9.60 -13.20
N ARG A 51 -1.90 -10.64 -13.81
CA ARG A 51 -3.32 -10.70 -14.19
C ARG A 51 -4.08 -11.50 -13.12
N PRO A 52 -5.34 -11.14 -12.82
CA PRO A 52 -6.14 -11.88 -11.85
C PRO A 52 -6.37 -13.36 -12.21
N ASP A 53 -6.23 -13.73 -13.49
CA ASP A 53 -6.46 -15.08 -14.00
C ASP A 53 -5.15 -15.87 -14.25
N ASP A 54 -4.00 -15.37 -13.76
CA ASP A 54 -2.68 -16.02 -13.97
C ASP A 54 -2.47 -17.18 -12.98
N GLU A 55 -2.90 -18.39 -13.35
CA GLU A 55 -2.80 -19.61 -12.53
C GLU A 55 -1.34 -19.95 -12.15
N GLU A 56 -0.37 -19.68 -13.04
CA GLU A 56 1.05 -19.89 -12.78
C GLU A 56 1.54 -19.04 -11.60
N LEU A 57 1.11 -17.78 -11.55
CA LEU A 57 1.45 -16.87 -10.46
C LEU A 57 0.90 -17.37 -9.12
N PHE A 58 -0.35 -17.85 -9.08
CA PHE A 58 -0.95 -18.36 -7.85
C PHE A 58 -0.28 -19.65 -7.39
N ALA A 59 0.00 -20.58 -8.30
CA ALA A 59 0.74 -21.79 -7.99
C ALA A 59 2.15 -21.47 -7.43
N GLY A 60 2.84 -20.50 -8.04
CA GLY A 60 4.13 -20.01 -7.55
C GLY A 60 4.05 -19.39 -6.15
N ASN A 61 3.04 -18.53 -5.92
CA ASN A 61 2.79 -17.92 -4.61
C ASN A 61 2.42 -18.94 -3.53
N ASP A 62 1.82 -20.07 -3.91
CA ASP A 62 1.40 -21.11 -2.99
C ASP A 62 2.56 -22.00 -2.54
N ALA A 63 3.58 -22.11 -3.39
CA ALA A 63 4.80 -22.88 -3.14
C ALA A 63 5.97 -22.02 -2.60
N ASP A 64 5.76 -20.72 -2.40
CA ASP A 64 6.83 -19.81 -2.01
C ASP A 64 7.21 -19.91 -0.52
N GLU A 65 8.32 -19.26 -0.19
CA GLU A 65 8.91 -19.29 1.15
C GLU A 65 8.03 -18.59 2.21
N PHE A 66 7.07 -17.76 1.78
CA PHE A 66 6.18 -16.99 2.65
C PHE A 66 4.84 -17.68 2.92
N SER A 67 4.45 -18.63 2.07
CA SER A 67 3.15 -19.30 2.08
C SER A 67 2.78 -19.82 3.46
N SER A 68 3.76 -20.38 4.18
CA SER A 68 3.56 -20.89 5.53
C SER A 68 3.13 -19.80 6.52
N ILE A 69 3.75 -18.62 6.46
CA ILE A 69 3.44 -17.49 7.35
C ILE A 69 2.10 -16.88 6.96
N LEU A 70 1.88 -16.68 5.66
CA LEU A 70 0.70 -15.98 5.13
C LEU A 70 -0.58 -16.82 5.22
N LYS A 71 -0.51 -18.15 5.04
CA LYS A 71 -1.68 -19.04 5.05
C LYS A 71 -2.01 -19.62 6.43
N TYR A 72 -1.01 -20.09 7.17
CA TYR A 72 -1.26 -20.78 8.44
C TYR A 72 -1.40 -19.83 9.64
N GLY A 73 -1.31 -18.52 9.43
CA GLY A 73 -1.53 -17.52 10.47
C GLY A 73 -0.50 -17.57 11.60
N HIS A 74 0.70 -18.06 11.31
CA HIS A 74 1.79 -18.01 12.30
C HIS A 74 2.12 -16.55 12.60
N THR A 75 2.21 -16.20 13.88
CA THR A 75 2.60 -14.83 14.25
C THR A 75 4.07 -14.62 13.85
N PRO A 76 4.38 -13.62 13.00
CA PRO A 76 5.74 -13.42 12.57
C PRO A 76 6.57 -12.92 13.75
N LYS A 77 7.75 -13.51 13.92
CA LYS A 77 8.74 -13.08 14.90
C LYS A 77 9.89 -12.45 14.12
N VAL A 78 10.11 -11.16 14.33
CA VAL A 78 11.05 -10.38 13.51
C VAL A 78 12.25 -9.95 14.34
N LEU A 79 13.45 -10.31 13.90
CA LEU A 79 14.70 -9.82 14.51
C LEU A 79 15.14 -8.55 13.81
N ILE A 80 15.26 -7.44 14.54
CA ILE A 80 15.81 -6.19 14.01
C ILE A 80 17.22 -5.99 14.56
N THR A 81 18.16 -5.62 13.69
CA THR A 81 19.53 -5.31 14.09
C THR A 81 20.12 -4.17 13.24
N THR A 82 21.30 -3.71 13.63
CA THR A 82 22.05 -2.63 12.97
C THR A 82 23.18 -3.19 12.10
N CYS A 83 23.85 -2.33 11.32
CA CYS A 83 25.19 -2.61 10.82
C CYS A 83 26.24 -2.63 11.94
N ARG A 84 27.41 -3.21 11.65
CA ARG A 84 28.52 -3.39 12.62
C ARG A 84 28.94 -2.07 13.26
N TYR A 85 29.06 -1.03 12.44
CA TYR A 85 29.33 0.34 12.88
C TYR A 85 28.10 1.19 12.58
N ASN A 86 27.37 1.58 13.61
CA ASN A 86 26.17 2.40 13.48
C ASN A 86 26.34 3.75 14.21
N SER A 87 25.50 4.71 13.84
CA SER A 87 25.35 5.97 14.57
C SER A 87 24.17 5.88 15.54
N THR A 88 24.03 6.89 16.39
CA THR A 88 22.87 7.04 17.29
C THR A 88 21.52 7.02 16.57
N ARG A 89 21.48 7.44 15.30
CA ARG A 89 20.24 7.54 14.53
C ARG A 89 19.72 6.19 14.04
N GLY A 90 20.59 5.20 13.84
CA GLY A 90 20.20 3.84 13.47
C GLY A 90 19.33 3.17 14.55
N PRO A 91 19.81 3.04 15.81
CA PRO A 91 19.00 2.55 16.92
C PRO A 91 17.75 3.39 17.19
N ALA A 92 17.80 4.71 17.00
CA ALA A 92 16.61 5.57 17.12
C ALA A 92 15.54 5.17 16.08
N PHE A 93 15.94 4.96 14.83
CA PHE A 93 15.04 4.47 13.79
C PHE A 93 14.50 3.07 14.11
N ILE A 94 15.35 2.16 14.61
CA ILE A 94 14.90 0.82 15.04
C ILE A 94 13.86 0.92 16.14
N SER A 95 14.02 1.81 17.12
CA SER A 95 13.02 1.98 18.18
C SER A 95 11.64 2.38 17.64
N GLU A 96 11.61 3.12 16.53
CA GLU A 96 10.35 3.45 15.85
C GLU A 96 9.81 2.25 15.05
N LEU A 97 10.67 1.47 14.39
CA LEU A 97 10.26 0.24 13.71
C LEU A 97 9.68 -0.81 14.68
N LEU A 98 10.23 -0.93 15.89
CA LEU A 98 9.68 -1.79 16.95
C LEU A 98 8.25 -1.38 17.34
N SER A 99 7.91 -0.09 17.26
CA SER A 99 6.55 0.38 17.53
C SER A 99 5.58 0.08 16.39
N VAL A 100 6.09 -0.09 15.17
CA VAL A 100 5.32 -0.34 13.94
C VAL A 100 5.05 -1.82 13.75
N ILE A 101 6.09 -2.65 13.87
CA ILE A 101 6.06 -4.09 13.57
C ILE A 101 5.75 -4.87 14.86
N PRO A 102 4.61 -5.56 14.95
CA PRO A 102 4.29 -6.42 16.09
C PRO A 102 5.32 -7.54 16.23
N ASN A 103 5.57 -8.02 17.46
CA ASN A 103 6.52 -9.10 17.76
C ASN A 103 7.94 -8.92 17.18
N ALA A 104 8.35 -7.65 16.98
CA ALA A 104 9.72 -7.33 16.61
C ALA A 104 10.63 -7.23 17.84
N HIS A 105 11.84 -7.80 17.75
CA HIS A 105 12.83 -7.79 18.80
C HIS A 105 14.14 -7.17 18.30
N TYR A 106 14.65 -6.17 19.03
CA TYR A 106 15.93 -5.56 18.70
C TYR A 106 17.09 -6.24 19.43
N TYR A 107 18.06 -6.71 18.64
CA TYR A 107 19.34 -7.21 19.16
C TYR A 107 20.48 -6.38 18.61
N LYS A 108 21.37 -5.92 19.50
CA LYS A 108 22.59 -5.21 19.11
C LYS A 108 23.51 -6.17 18.36
N ARG A 109 23.93 -5.79 17.15
CA ARG A 109 24.80 -6.62 16.30
C ARG A 109 26.19 -6.87 16.89
N GLY A 110 26.78 -5.87 17.55
CA GLY A 110 28.17 -5.96 18.02
C GLY A 110 29.14 -6.29 16.88
N THR A 111 29.99 -7.30 17.10
CA THR A 111 30.98 -7.76 16.11
C THR A 111 30.52 -8.98 15.30
N TYR A 112 29.27 -9.43 15.44
CA TYR A 112 28.79 -10.63 14.77
C TYR A 112 28.61 -10.43 13.25
N ASP A 113 29.07 -11.43 12.51
CA ASP A 113 28.84 -11.54 11.07
C ASP A 113 27.39 -11.93 10.79
N LEU A 114 26.86 -11.48 9.65
CA LEU A 114 25.45 -11.67 9.33
C LEU A 114 25.06 -13.15 9.21
N LYS A 115 25.97 -14.01 8.73
CA LYS A 115 25.75 -15.47 8.66
C LYS A 115 25.48 -16.07 10.05
N LYS A 116 26.25 -15.69 11.07
CA LYS A 116 26.02 -16.13 12.46
C LYS A 116 24.70 -15.62 13.02
N ILE A 117 24.26 -14.43 12.61
CA ILE A 117 22.97 -13.87 13.03
C ILE A 117 21.82 -14.64 12.37
N VAL A 118 21.96 -15.04 11.10
CA VAL A 118 21.00 -15.90 10.40
C VAL A 118 20.91 -17.27 11.09
N GLU A 119 22.04 -17.90 11.40
CA GLU A 119 22.07 -19.16 12.16
C GLU A 119 21.40 -19.02 13.54
N TYR A 120 21.70 -17.95 14.27
CA TYR A 120 21.06 -17.66 15.55
C TYR A 120 19.55 -17.46 15.40
N ALA A 121 19.13 -16.74 14.37
CA ALA A 121 17.72 -16.45 14.13
C ALA A 121 16.93 -17.72 13.77
N ASN A 122 17.50 -18.60 12.94
CA ASN A 122 16.93 -19.90 12.61
C ASN A 122 16.80 -20.78 13.87
N ASN A 123 17.81 -20.79 14.74
CA ASN A 123 17.77 -21.56 15.99
C ASN A 123 16.76 -21.03 17.04
N ASN A 124 16.26 -19.82 16.87
CA ASN A 124 15.30 -19.17 17.79
C ASN A 124 13.93 -18.93 17.12
N ASP A 125 13.66 -19.62 16.01
CA ASP A 125 12.41 -19.59 15.25
C ASP A 125 11.98 -18.16 14.84
N PHE A 126 12.95 -17.34 14.42
CA PHE A 126 12.63 -16.05 13.82
C PHE A 126 12.21 -16.25 12.36
N SER A 127 11.10 -15.61 11.99
CA SER A 127 10.55 -15.65 10.63
C SER A 127 11.28 -14.71 9.66
N SER A 128 11.88 -13.62 10.17
CA SER A 128 12.55 -12.63 9.32
C SER A 128 13.59 -11.84 10.11
N ILE A 129 14.62 -11.36 9.40
CA ILE A 129 15.62 -10.43 9.92
C ILE A 129 15.53 -9.11 9.16
N ILE A 130 15.57 -8.01 9.89
CA ILE A 130 15.72 -6.66 9.35
C ILE A 130 17.05 -6.09 9.81
N VAL A 131 17.92 -5.72 8.85
CA VAL A 131 19.19 -5.05 9.13
C VAL A 131 19.10 -3.60 8.66
N VAL A 132 19.24 -2.67 9.60
CA VAL A 132 19.35 -1.24 9.31
C VAL A 132 20.82 -0.90 9.06
N HIS A 133 21.14 -0.55 7.82
CA HIS A 133 22.45 -0.03 7.46
C HIS A 133 22.50 1.48 7.72
N THR A 134 23.69 1.97 8.09
CA THR A 134 23.93 3.39 8.37
C THR A 134 25.24 3.79 7.74
N ASN A 135 25.24 4.90 7.01
CA ASN A 135 26.42 5.48 6.39
C ASN A 135 26.47 6.98 6.69
N ARG A 136 27.66 7.53 6.92
CA ARG A 136 27.85 8.96 7.27
C ARG A 136 26.90 9.45 8.38
N ARG A 137 26.63 8.58 9.36
CA ARG A 137 25.74 8.79 10.51
C ARG A 137 24.23 8.84 10.22
N GLU A 138 23.81 8.59 8.99
CA GLU A 138 22.41 8.52 8.59
C GLU A 138 22.05 7.11 8.10
N PRO A 139 20.86 6.57 8.43
CA PRO A 139 20.38 5.33 7.82
C PRO A 139 20.20 5.50 6.32
N ASP A 140 20.79 4.61 5.53
CA ASP A 140 20.86 4.71 4.06
C ASP A 140 20.36 3.46 3.32
N ALA A 141 20.31 2.32 4.00
CA ALA A 141 19.77 1.09 3.44
C ALA A 141 19.07 0.23 4.50
N LEU A 142 18.13 -0.58 4.02
CA LEU A 142 17.36 -1.54 4.81
C LEU A 142 17.46 -2.89 4.10
N LEU A 143 17.94 -3.91 4.81
CA LEU A 143 18.00 -5.29 4.32
C LEU A 143 16.92 -6.10 5.04
N ILE A 144 16.08 -6.80 4.30
CA ILE A 144 15.04 -7.68 4.83
C ILE A 144 15.34 -9.08 4.33
N ILE A 145 15.49 -10.04 5.25
CA ILE A 145 15.80 -11.43 4.97
C ILE A 145 14.63 -12.27 5.47
N GLY A 146 13.95 -12.98 4.56
CA GLY A 146 13.01 -14.04 4.93
C GLY A 146 13.78 -15.26 5.43
N LEU A 147 13.33 -15.87 6.52
CA LEU A 147 13.90 -17.10 7.07
C LEU A 147 12.85 -18.23 6.99
N PRO A 148 13.28 -19.50 6.90
CA PRO A 148 14.66 -19.99 7.00
C PRO A 148 15.48 -19.90 5.69
N ASP A 149 14.81 -19.93 4.53
CA ASP A 149 15.46 -20.18 3.24
C ASP A 149 15.66 -18.93 2.37
N GLY A 150 15.26 -17.74 2.81
CA GLY A 150 15.24 -16.53 1.98
C GLY A 150 13.84 -16.23 1.43
N PRO A 151 13.67 -15.21 0.58
CA PRO A 151 14.67 -14.41 -0.11
C PRO A 151 15.20 -13.22 0.71
N THR A 152 16.24 -12.57 0.18
CA THR A 152 16.88 -11.38 0.75
C THR A 152 16.65 -10.16 -0.13
N ALA A 153 15.90 -9.18 0.37
CA ALA A 153 15.64 -7.92 -0.31
C ALA A 153 16.48 -6.78 0.27
N HIS A 154 17.23 -6.11 -0.59
CA HIS A 154 18.05 -4.95 -0.23
C HIS A 154 17.41 -3.68 -0.77
N PHE A 155 17.06 -2.77 0.12
CA PHE A 155 16.44 -1.49 -0.21
C PHE A 155 17.38 -0.33 0.11
N LYS A 156 17.45 0.63 -0.82
CA LYS A 156 17.96 1.97 -0.52
C LYS A 156 16.93 2.71 0.31
N LEU A 157 17.32 3.21 1.46
CA LEU A 157 16.50 4.04 2.32
C LEU A 157 16.83 5.52 2.09
N SER A 158 15.79 6.32 1.91
CA SER A 158 15.92 7.76 1.66
C SER A 158 14.81 8.53 2.38
N ARG A 159 15.06 9.82 2.63
CA ARG A 159 14.10 10.75 3.25
C ARG A 159 13.52 10.26 4.58
N LEU A 160 14.38 9.75 5.46
CA LEU A 160 13.98 9.35 6.81
C LEU A 160 13.65 10.57 7.67
N VAL A 161 12.40 10.66 8.10
CA VAL A 161 11.91 11.60 9.11
C VAL A 161 11.38 10.77 10.27
N LEU A 162 11.98 10.96 11.44
CA LEU A 162 11.56 10.28 12.65
C LEU A 162 10.24 10.87 13.15
N ARG A 163 9.46 10.07 13.87
CA ARG A 163 8.16 10.48 14.42
C ARG A 163 8.25 11.79 15.21
N LYS A 164 9.31 11.96 16.00
CA LYS A 164 9.54 13.16 16.83
C LYS A 164 9.63 14.45 16.02
N ASP A 165 10.06 14.37 14.77
CA ASP A 165 10.26 15.51 13.89
C ASP A 165 8.98 15.86 13.08
N ILE A 166 7.93 15.03 13.18
CA ILE A 166 6.67 15.22 12.46
C ILE A 166 5.73 16.12 13.27
N LYS A 167 5.14 17.12 12.61
CA LYS A 167 4.15 18.00 13.21
C LYS A 167 2.84 17.27 13.47
N ASN A 168 2.20 17.51 14.63
CA ASN A 168 0.92 16.92 15.02
C ASN A 168 0.90 15.38 15.03
N HIS A 169 2.04 14.76 15.33
CA HIS A 169 2.15 13.32 15.40
C HIS A 169 1.34 12.74 16.58
N GLY A 170 0.68 11.60 16.34
CA GLY A 170 0.01 10.80 17.36
C GLY A 170 0.97 9.85 18.08
N ASN A 171 0.51 9.26 19.18
CA ASN A 171 1.18 8.13 19.84
C ASN A 171 0.69 6.80 19.22
N PRO A 172 1.59 5.88 18.85
CA PRO A 172 1.19 4.54 18.44
C PRO A 172 0.59 3.79 19.63
N THR A 173 -0.47 3.02 19.39
CA THR A 173 -1.09 2.11 20.37
C THR A 173 -0.55 0.69 20.20
N SER A 174 -0.79 -0.20 21.16
CA SER A 174 -0.30 -1.59 21.10
C SER A 174 -1.07 -2.50 20.12
N HIS A 175 -2.20 -2.05 19.60
CA HIS A 175 -3.05 -2.80 18.66
C HIS A 175 -2.30 -3.17 17.37
N GLU A 176 -2.64 -4.32 16.80
CA GLU A 176 -2.08 -4.81 15.53
C GLU A 176 -2.58 -3.94 14.37
N PRO A 177 -1.66 -3.41 13.52
CA PRO A 177 -2.05 -2.50 12.44
C PRO A 177 -2.59 -3.24 11.22
N GLU A 178 -3.49 -2.59 10.49
CA GLU A 178 -3.86 -2.96 9.13
C GLU A 178 -2.70 -2.67 8.17
N LEU A 179 -2.40 -3.61 7.26
CA LEU A 179 -1.37 -3.42 6.24
C LEU A 179 -2.03 -3.09 4.89
N VAL A 180 -1.63 -1.96 4.30
CA VAL A 180 -2.08 -1.51 2.98
C VAL A 180 -0.90 -1.48 2.02
N LEU A 181 -0.93 -2.34 1.02
CA LEU A 181 0.04 -2.37 -0.08
C LEU A 181 -0.62 -1.83 -1.35
N ASN A 182 -0.11 -0.70 -1.86
CA ASN A 182 -0.66 -0.06 -3.06
C ASN A 182 0.31 -0.16 -4.23
N ASN A 183 -0.21 -0.50 -5.42
CA ASN A 183 0.50 -0.52 -6.70
C ASN A 183 1.70 -1.48 -6.79
N PHE A 184 1.64 -2.64 -6.14
CA PHE A 184 2.58 -3.74 -6.36
C PHE A 184 2.02 -4.66 -7.46
N THR A 185 2.10 -4.21 -8.71
CA THR A 185 1.33 -4.82 -9.82
C THR A 185 2.12 -5.85 -10.61
N THR A 186 3.45 -5.76 -10.61
CA THR A 186 4.31 -6.66 -11.39
C THR A 186 4.59 -7.96 -10.62
N ARG A 187 5.11 -9.00 -11.28
CA ARG A 187 5.55 -10.25 -10.61
C ARG A 187 6.58 -9.97 -9.52
N LEU A 188 7.56 -9.10 -9.79
CA LEU A 188 8.54 -8.65 -8.80
C LEU A 188 7.89 -7.85 -7.66
N GLY A 189 6.99 -6.93 -7.99
CA GLY A 189 6.22 -6.15 -7.03
C GLY A 189 5.40 -7.04 -6.10
N HIS A 190 4.71 -8.04 -6.64
CA HIS A 190 3.98 -9.03 -5.86
C HIS A 190 4.90 -9.80 -4.91
N ARG A 191 6.08 -10.24 -5.38
CA ARG A 191 7.05 -10.96 -4.52
C ARG A 191 7.56 -10.08 -3.37
N VAL A 192 7.92 -8.83 -3.66
CA VAL A 192 8.32 -7.85 -2.64
C VAL A 192 7.15 -7.53 -1.70
N GLY A 193 5.94 -7.43 -2.22
CA GLY A 193 4.73 -7.23 -1.45
C GLY A 193 4.50 -8.35 -0.46
N ARG A 194 4.64 -9.61 -0.89
CA ARG A 194 4.53 -10.80 -0.04
C ARG A 194 5.61 -10.86 1.04
N LEU A 195 6.85 -10.51 0.71
CA LEU A 195 7.92 -10.34 1.70
C LEU A 195 7.59 -9.28 2.75
N ILE A 196 6.98 -8.16 2.36
CA ILE A 196 6.56 -7.14 3.32
C ILE A 196 5.37 -7.64 4.14
N GLN A 197 4.42 -8.37 3.54
CA GLN A 197 3.28 -8.96 4.25
C GLN A 197 3.73 -9.95 5.32
N SER A 198 4.75 -10.77 5.06
CA SER A 198 5.24 -11.75 6.02
C SER A 198 5.86 -11.13 7.28
N LEU A 199 6.14 -9.82 7.30
CA LEU A 199 6.60 -9.10 8.48
C LEU A 199 5.47 -8.72 9.44
N PHE A 200 4.21 -8.78 9.01
CA PHE A 200 3.06 -8.34 9.79
C PHE A 200 2.07 -9.49 10.06
N PRO A 201 1.40 -9.49 11.21
CA PRO A 201 0.32 -10.44 11.47
C PRO A 201 -0.82 -10.23 10.48
N GLN A 202 -1.45 -11.33 10.05
CA GLN A 202 -2.55 -11.30 9.06
C GLN A 202 -3.92 -10.98 9.70
N ASN A 203 -3.98 -10.86 11.02
CA ASN A 203 -5.18 -10.63 11.83
C ASN A 203 -5.22 -9.21 12.42
N PRO A 204 -5.46 -8.15 11.63
CA PRO A 204 -5.42 -6.77 12.13
C PRO A 204 -6.53 -6.47 13.14
N ASP A 205 -6.24 -5.58 14.08
CA ASP A 205 -7.22 -5.08 15.05
C ASP A 205 -7.79 -3.73 14.63
N PHE A 206 -9.02 -3.77 14.08
CA PHE A 206 -9.76 -2.60 13.62
C PHE A 206 -10.13 -1.63 14.76
N HIS A 207 -10.17 -2.09 16.01
CA HIS A 207 -10.47 -1.22 17.16
C HIS A 207 -9.34 -0.19 17.38
N GLY A 208 -8.09 -0.61 17.14
CA GLY A 208 -6.92 0.27 17.24
C GLY A 208 -6.87 1.37 16.19
N ARG A 209 -7.57 1.18 15.06
CA ARG A 209 -7.60 2.08 13.90
C ARG A 209 -6.21 2.46 13.38
N ARG A 210 -5.26 1.53 13.48
CA ARG A 210 -3.88 1.73 13.01
C ARG A 210 -3.76 1.15 11.61
N VAL A 211 -3.10 1.89 10.74
CA VAL A 211 -2.82 1.46 9.37
C VAL A 211 -1.38 1.77 9.00
N VAL A 212 -0.70 0.77 8.47
CA VAL A 212 0.64 0.85 7.90
C VAL A 212 0.48 0.75 6.39
N THR A 213 0.97 1.75 5.67
CA THR A 213 0.84 1.84 4.21
C THR A 213 2.21 1.81 3.56
N PHE A 214 2.38 0.89 2.62
CA PHE A 214 3.46 0.90 1.64
C PHE A 214 2.84 1.25 0.29
N HIS A 215 3.11 2.46 -0.18
CA HIS A 215 2.62 2.93 -1.46
C HIS A 215 3.73 2.91 -2.48
N ASN A 216 3.66 2.01 -3.46
CA ASN A 216 4.58 2.02 -4.59
C ASN A 216 4.16 3.10 -5.60
N GLN A 217 5.10 3.99 -5.92
CA GLN A 217 4.94 4.96 -6.98
C GLN A 217 6.28 5.10 -7.70
N ARG A 218 6.33 4.61 -8.95
CA ARG A 218 7.52 4.67 -9.82
C ARG A 218 8.77 4.05 -9.20
N ASP A 219 8.62 2.84 -8.66
CA ASP A 219 9.65 2.06 -7.93
C ASP A 219 10.13 2.68 -6.62
N PHE A 220 9.49 3.78 -6.18
CA PHE A 220 9.66 4.31 -4.83
C PHE A 220 8.51 3.83 -3.95
N ILE A 221 8.86 3.07 -2.92
CA ILE A 221 7.92 2.60 -1.92
C ILE A 221 7.90 3.62 -0.77
N PHE A 222 6.80 4.36 -0.68
CA PHE A 222 6.57 5.32 0.40
C PHE A 222 5.96 4.59 1.59
N PHE A 223 6.71 4.55 2.68
CA PHE A 223 6.21 4.04 3.95
C PHE A 223 5.52 5.15 4.74
N ARG A 224 4.30 4.90 5.20
CA ARG A 224 3.58 5.76 6.13
C ARG A 224 2.87 4.93 7.19
N HIS A 225 2.84 5.46 8.41
CA HIS A 225 2.10 4.87 9.52
C HIS A 225 1.09 5.88 10.05
N HIS A 226 -0.19 5.53 9.93
CA HIS A 226 -1.31 6.37 10.27
C HIS A 226 -2.23 5.72 11.30
N ARG A 227 -2.97 6.56 12.00
CA ARG A 227 -4.19 6.23 12.71
C ARG A 227 -5.33 6.94 12.01
N TYR A 228 -6.44 6.24 11.74
CA TYR A 228 -7.60 6.82 11.09
C TYR A 228 -8.74 7.13 12.07
N ILE A 229 -9.50 8.18 11.79
CA ILE A 229 -10.66 8.60 12.54
C ILE A 229 -11.79 8.86 11.53
N PHE A 230 -12.93 8.21 11.72
CA PHE A 230 -14.11 8.47 10.92
C PHE A 230 -14.83 9.71 11.43
N GLU A 231 -15.02 10.69 10.55
CA GLU A 231 -15.80 11.90 10.77
C GLU A 231 -17.01 11.88 9.81
N THR A 232 -18.23 12.03 10.33
CA THR A 232 -19.42 12.26 9.50
C THR A 232 -19.51 13.74 9.12
N LYS A 233 -19.49 14.03 7.82
CA LYS A 233 -19.75 15.39 7.32
C LYS A 233 -21.09 15.45 6.61
N ALA A 234 -21.99 16.29 7.12
CA ALA A 234 -23.21 16.66 6.42
C ALA A 234 -22.84 17.56 5.22
N THR A 235 -22.98 17.03 4.01
CA THR A 235 -22.73 17.83 2.80
C THR A 235 -23.96 18.70 2.56
N LYS A 236 -23.91 19.99 2.90
CA LYS A 236 -24.89 20.96 2.37
C LYS A 236 -24.60 21.11 0.89
N GLN A 237 -25.50 20.64 0.02
CA GLN A 237 -25.46 20.97 -1.40
C GLN A 237 -25.49 22.50 -1.49
N THR A 238 -24.37 23.09 -1.91
CA THR A 238 -24.34 24.49 -2.29
C THR A 238 -24.77 24.53 -3.75
N ASP A 239 -26.07 24.63 -3.96
CA ASP A 239 -26.62 24.88 -5.29
C ASP A 239 -26.02 26.19 -5.82
N SER A 240 -25.17 26.04 -6.83
CA SER A 240 -24.74 27.15 -7.67
C SER A 240 -25.98 27.73 -8.36
N LYS A 241 -26.45 28.87 -7.84
CA LYS A 241 -27.45 29.79 -8.41
C LYS A 241 -27.94 29.44 -9.82
N SER A 242 -29.10 28.80 -9.93
CA SER A 242 -30.01 28.96 -11.05
C SER A 242 -31.44 29.21 -10.55
N LYS A 243 -31.89 30.44 -10.80
CA LYS A 243 -33.24 31.03 -10.72
C LYS A 243 -34.43 30.14 -10.26
N LYS A 244 -35.10 30.65 -9.22
CA LYS A 244 -36.42 30.29 -8.64
C LYS A 244 -37.48 29.79 -9.64
N THR A 245 -38.11 28.68 -9.28
CA THR A 245 -39.58 28.54 -9.27
C THR A 245 -39.97 27.56 -8.15
N LYS A 246 -41.07 27.89 -7.44
CA LYS A 246 -41.54 27.28 -6.19
C LYS A 246 -42.35 25.99 -6.44
N ASP A 247 -42.44 25.22 -5.35
CA ASP A 247 -43.35 24.11 -5.02
C ASP A 247 -42.94 22.73 -5.52
N VAL A 248 -42.38 21.91 -4.63
CA VAL A 248 -42.96 20.67 -4.05
C VAL A 248 -42.11 20.29 -2.81
N THR A 249 -42.74 19.72 -1.79
CA THR A 249 -42.14 19.17 -0.57
C THR A 249 -41.08 18.11 -0.88
N ASP A 250 -39.81 18.51 -0.88
CA ASP A 250 -38.66 17.61 -0.95
C ASP A 250 -38.30 17.14 0.47
N GLU A 251 -38.49 15.85 0.74
CA GLU A 251 -37.86 15.20 1.90
C GLU A 251 -36.33 15.27 1.72
N ASN A 252 -35.69 16.13 2.53
CA ASN A 252 -34.24 16.29 2.56
C ASN A 252 -33.57 14.99 3.03
N ILE A 253 -33.26 14.08 2.12
CA ILE A 253 -32.31 12.99 2.37
C ILE A 253 -30.92 13.62 2.41
N SER A 254 -30.51 14.11 3.58
CA SER A 254 -29.13 14.52 3.84
C SER A 254 -28.26 13.27 3.80
N GLN A 255 -27.62 13.00 2.65
CA GLN A 255 -26.63 11.93 2.57
C GLN A 255 -25.44 12.28 3.48
N GLU A 256 -25.37 11.63 4.63
CA GLU A 256 -24.23 11.71 5.53
C GLU A 256 -23.02 11.04 4.84
N LYS A 257 -22.01 11.83 4.51
CA LYS A 257 -20.77 11.31 3.94
C LYS A 257 -19.78 11.07 5.06
N VAL A 258 -19.46 9.80 5.32
CA VAL A 258 -18.38 9.43 6.24
C VAL A 258 -17.03 9.67 5.55
N ILE A 259 -16.13 10.41 6.19
CA ILE A 259 -14.78 10.69 5.71
C ILE A 259 -13.79 10.15 6.74
N ALA A 260 -12.77 9.43 6.28
CA ALA A 260 -11.64 9.03 7.13
C ALA A 260 -10.58 10.13 7.16
N ARG A 261 -10.32 10.69 8.34
CA ARG A 261 -9.17 11.57 8.58
C ARG A 261 -7.99 10.75 9.09
N LEU A 262 -6.80 11.04 8.57
CA LEU A 262 -5.57 10.35 8.95
C LEU A 262 -4.71 11.24 9.85
N GLN A 263 -4.15 10.64 10.90
CA GLN A 263 -3.11 11.23 11.74
C GLN A 263 -1.88 10.34 11.70
N GLU A 264 -0.69 10.90 11.51
CA GLU A 264 0.54 10.12 11.49
C GLU A 264 1.04 9.77 12.88
N CYS A 265 1.54 8.54 13.05
CA CYS A 265 1.97 8.03 14.34
C CYS A 265 3.33 7.30 14.32
N GLY A 266 3.99 7.22 13.16
CA GLY A 266 5.30 6.58 13.00
C GLY A 266 6.22 7.32 12.03
N PRO A 267 7.40 6.75 11.71
CA PRO A 267 8.38 7.36 10.84
C PRO A 267 7.85 7.53 9.41
N ARG A 268 8.46 8.45 8.67
CA ARG A 268 8.35 8.52 7.21
C ARG A 268 9.68 8.17 6.61
N PHE A 269 9.67 7.29 5.63
CA PHE A 269 10.82 7.05 4.78
C PHE A 269 10.38 6.58 3.40
N THR A 270 11.33 6.49 2.48
CA THR A 270 11.13 6.02 1.12
C THR A 270 12.15 4.94 0.84
N LEU A 271 11.68 3.78 0.39
CA LEU A 271 12.50 2.66 -0.02
C LEU A 271 12.55 2.61 -1.55
N LYS A 272 13.71 2.24 -2.11
CA LYS A 272 13.86 1.83 -3.51
C LYS A 272 14.55 0.48 -3.50
N LEU A 273 13.99 -0.53 -4.17
CA LEU A 273 14.63 -1.84 -4.26
C LEU A 273 15.95 -1.71 -5.03
N ILE A 274 17.04 -2.22 -4.46
CA ILE A 274 18.37 -2.31 -5.10
C ILE A 274 18.56 -3.72 -5.66
N SER A 275 18.26 -4.74 -4.87
CA SER A 275 18.40 -6.13 -5.30
C SER A 275 17.47 -7.05 -4.53
N LEU A 276 17.04 -8.11 -5.19
CA LEU A 276 16.34 -9.24 -4.62
C LEU A 276 17.18 -10.50 -4.90
N GLN A 277 17.59 -11.16 -3.84
CA GLN A 277 18.45 -12.33 -3.86
C GLN A 277 17.66 -13.56 -3.42
N HIS A 278 17.83 -14.67 -4.14
CA HIS A 278 17.33 -15.97 -3.71
C HIS A 278 18.21 -16.49 -2.56
N GLY A 279 17.61 -17.17 -1.59
CA GLY A 279 18.34 -17.59 -0.42
C GLY A 279 18.43 -16.53 0.69
N THR A 280 19.06 -16.93 1.77
CA THR A 280 19.53 -16.02 2.82
C THR A 280 20.73 -15.20 2.34
N PHE A 281 21.17 -14.23 3.13
CA PHE A 281 22.24 -13.31 2.74
C PHE A 281 23.56 -14.03 2.44
N ASP A 282 23.93 -14.08 1.14
CA ASP A 282 25.26 -14.46 0.70
C ASP A 282 25.87 -13.42 -0.25
N SER A 283 27.07 -12.95 0.09
CA SER A 283 27.73 -11.85 -0.62
C SER A 283 28.68 -12.30 -1.73
N LYS A 284 29.01 -13.60 -1.81
CA LYS A 284 30.03 -14.12 -2.72
C LYS A 284 29.45 -14.92 -3.89
N GLY A 285 28.50 -15.82 -3.62
CA GLY A 285 27.91 -16.71 -4.61
C GLY A 285 26.39 -16.63 -4.65
N GLY A 286 25.80 -15.59 -4.07
CA GLY A 286 24.36 -15.39 -4.03
C GLY A 286 23.74 -15.28 -5.42
N GLU A 287 22.70 -16.06 -5.66
CA GLU A 287 21.90 -15.94 -6.88
C GLU A 287 20.91 -14.78 -6.75
N TYR A 288 20.98 -13.82 -7.66
CA TYR A 288 20.07 -12.67 -7.67
C TYR A 288 18.92 -12.90 -8.62
N GLU A 289 17.70 -12.86 -8.09
CA GLU A 289 16.47 -12.83 -8.88
C GLU A 289 16.35 -11.51 -9.64
N TRP A 290 16.74 -10.40 -8.99
CA TRP A 290 16.69 -9.08 -9.60
C TRP A 290 17.74 -8.14 -9.02
N VAL A 291 18.35 -7.31 -9.86
CA VAL A 291 19.30 -6.26 -9.45
C VAL A 291 19.02 -5.00 -10.26
N HIS A 292 18.86 -3.87 -9.57
CA HIS A 292 18.78 -2.56 -10.20
C HIS A 292 20.12 -2.22 -10.85
N LYS A 293 20.08 -1.91 -12.15
CA LYS A 293 21.24 -1.42 -12.88
C LYS A 293 20.95 -0.03 -13.46
N PRO A 294 21.93 0.89 -13.51
CA PRO A 294 21.72 2.24 -14.05
C PRO A 294 21.16 2.27 -15.48
N GLU A 295 21.46 1.26 -16.29
CA GLU A 295 20.96 1.14 -17.67
C GLU A 295 19.45 0.89 -17.73
N MET A 296 18.85 0.41 -16.64
CA MET A 296 17.42 0.21 -16.52
C MET A 296 16.64 1.52 -16.35
N ASP A 297 17.30 2.59 -15.90
CA ASP A 297 16.69 3.93 -15.73
C ASP A 297 16.62 4.73 -17.06
N THR A 298 16.68 4.03 -18.21
CA THR A 298 16.67 4.61 -19.56
C THR A 298 15.34 5.24 -19.94
N SER A 299 14.21 4.63 -19.54
CA SER A 299 12.87 5.20 -19.72
C SER A 299 12.27 5.66 -18.40
N ARG A 300 11.72 6.88 -18.38
CA ARG A 300 10.96 7.41 -17.23
C ARG A 300 9.54 6.84 -17.11
N ARG A 301 9.15 5.96 -18.03
CA ARG A 301 7.81 5.35 -18.12
C ARG A 301 7.81 3.84 -17.85
N ARG A 302 8.98 3.27 -17.59
CA ARG A 302 9.16 1.87 -17.21
C ARG A 302 9.36 1.80 -15.70
N PHE A 303 8.60 0.92 -15.05
CA PHE A 303 8.65 0.66 -13.61
C PHE A 303 8.64 -0.85 -13.37
N PHE A 304 9.36 -1.31 -12.37
CA PHE A 304 9.66 -2.73 -12.13
C PHE A 304 8.88 -3.33 -10.95
N LEU A 305 8.25 -2.51 -10.11
CA LEU A 305 7.38 -2.94 -8.99
C LEU A 305 5.90 -2.80 -9.36
#